data_AF-A0A2D7RLS3-F1
#
_entry.id   AF-A0A2D7RLS3-F1
#
_cell.length_a   1.000
_cell.length_b   1.000
_cell.length_c   1.000
_cell.angle_alpha   90.00
_cell.angle_beta   90.00
_cell.angle_gamma   90.00
#
_symmetry.space_group_name_H-M   'P 1'
#
loop_
_entity.id
_entity.type
_entity.pdbx_description
1 polymer ?
#
loop_
_entity_poly.entity_id
_entity_poly.type
_entity_poly.pdbx_seq_one_letter_code
_entity_poly.pdbx_strand_id
1 'polypeptide(L)'
;MNFCRVDKSKKSTASKTPKPPKRIKKTIQPRRHFKAWRVSSTSFSKLIEKIKDSKNKDEAVILEEHMEDCNFRVVCELNDEEGNQEEFDLSKMHERSHHFKSFLFKVCNGKVFIIEKQILGILEKYYFCDAPHYGYVPAETIYPGLSLTEQRSVFKEFQELMEDAETINGFPIYDQRHHTSQPIIRQLLIRISNSHFFSNN
;
A
#
# COMPACT_ATOMS: atom_id res chain seq x y z
N MET A 1 87.95 -14.07 11.26
CA MET A 1 86.84 -13.10 11.46
C MET A 1 85.81 -13.40 10.39
N ASN A 2 84.71 -14.06 10.79
CA ASN A 2 83.66 -14.56 9.90
C ASN A 2 82.55 -13.53 9.78
N PHE A 3 82.19 -13.14 8.56
CA PHE A 3 80.95 -12.40 8.30
C PHE A 3 79.83 -13.40 7.98
N CYS A 4 78.88 -13.54 8.92
CA CYS A 4 77.61 -14.22 8.70
C CYS A 4 76.49 -13.18 8.49
N ARG A 5 75.59 -13.49 7.54
CA ARG A 5 74.32 -12.80 7.23
C ARG A 5 73.39 -12.72 8.45
N VAL A 6 72.62 -11.62 8.54
CA VAL A 6 71.29 -11.59 9.19
C VAL A 6 70.35 -10.63 8.45
N ASP A 7 69.16 -11.14 8.14
CA ASP A 7 67.98 -10.44 7.62
C ASP A 7 67.57 -9.19 8.40
N LYS A 8 67.05 -8.19 7.68
CA LYS A 8 66.02 -7.28 8.23
C LYS A 8 64.92 -7.05 7.21
N SER A 9 63.83 -7.78 7.42
CA SER A 9 62.52 -7.50 6.88
C SER A 9 62.07 -6.09 7.26
N LYS A 10 61.64 -5.30 6.26
CA LYS A 10 60.85 -4.09 6.49
C LYS A 10 59.49 -4.26 5.84
N LYS A 11 58.47 -4.35 6.71
CA LYS A 11 57.04 -4.36 6.42
C LYS A 11 56.67 -3.19 5.49
N SER A 12 56.04 -3.47 4.36
CA SER A 12 55.25 -2.48 3.62
C SER A 12 53.95 -2.23 4.39
N THR A 13 53.72 -0.99 4.81
CA THR A 13 52.44 -0.52 5.34
C THR A 13 51.40 -0.51 4.22
N ALA A 14 50.71 -1.65 4.06
CA ALA A 14 49.49 -1.71 3.27
C ALA A 14 48.41 -0.89 3.99
N SER A 15 48.03 0.22 3.38
CA SER A 15 46.84 1.00 3.71
C SER A 15 45.60 0.08 3.72
N LYS A 16 45.12 -0.27 4.91
CA LYS A 16 43.80 -0.85 5.11
C LYS A 16 42.81 0.29 5.31
N THR A 17 42.41 0.96 4.23
CA THR A 17 41.09 1.59 4.22
C THR A 17 40.05 0.47 4.24
N PRO A 18 39.17 0.39 5.25
CA PRO A 18 38.06 -0.54 5.19
C PRO A 18 37.16 -0.13 4.03
N LYS A 19 36.96 -1.03 3.05
CA LYS A 19 35.86 -0.86 2.10
C LYS A 19 34.57 -0.79 2.94
N PRO A 20 33.71 0.23 2.75
CA PRO A 20 32.42 0.21 3.41
C PRO A 20 31.69 -1.05 2.95
N PRO A 21 31.02 -1.79 3.84
CA PRO A 21 30.17 -2.88 3.42
C PRO A 21 29.01 -2.27 2.64
N LYS A 22 29.10 -2.26 1.31
CA LYS A 22 27.91 -2.15 0.46
C LYS A 22 27.16 -3.46 0.53
N ARG A 23 26.50 -3.72 1.66
CA ARG A 23 25.33 -4.60 1.65
C ARG A 23 24.13 -3.68 1.58
N ILE A 24 23.76 -3.33 0.36
CA ILE A 24 22.41 -2.86 0.06
C ILE A 24 21.52 -3.97 0.60
N LYS A 25 20.87 -3.74 1.76
CA LYS A 25 19.73 -4.58 2.14
C LYS A 25 18.78 -4.40 0.97
N LYS A 26 18.66 -5.42 0.09
CA LYS A 26 17.58 -5.46 -0.90
C LYS A 26 16.32 -5.18 -0.10
N THR A 27 15.71 -4.02 -0.30
CA THR A 27 14.40 -3.73 0.29
C THR A 27 13.48 -4.77 -0.32
N ILE A 28 13.13 -5.80 0.46
CA ILE A 28 12.28 -6.88 -0.01
C ILE A 28 10.93 -6.24 -0.29
N GLN A 29 10.51 -6.24 -1.55
CA GLN A 29 9.18 -5.78 -1.91
C GLN A 29 8.13 -6.69 -1.27
N PRO A 30 6.98 -6.16 -0.82
CA PRO A 30 5.91 -7.01 -0.31
C PRO A 30 5.38 -7.93 -1.42
N ARG A 31 5.19 -9.21 -1.11
CA ARG A 31 4.51 -10.17 -2.00
C ARG A 31 3.03 -9.85 -2.15
N ARG A 32 2.42 -9.27 -1.11
CA ARG A 32 1.07 -8.72 -1.15
C ARG A 32 1.17 -7.23 -0.85
N HIS A 33 1.22 -6.40 -1.89
CA HIS A 33 1.55 -4.97 -1.74
C HIS A 33 0.30 -4.12 -1.66
N PHE A 34 -0.01 -3.65 -0.46
CA PHE A 34 -1.02 -2.61 -0.29
C PHE A 34 -0.54 -1.25 -0.79
N LYS A 35 -1.33 -0.67 -1.68
CA LYS A 35 -1.23 0.71 -2.14
C LYS A 35 -2.55 1.41 -1.91
N ALA A 36 -2.51 2.64 -1.43
CA ALA A 36 -3.72 3.40 -1.23
C ALA A 36 -3.54 4.84 -1.68
N TRP A 37 -4.57 5.38 -2.30
CA TRP A 37 -4.58 6.75 -2.78
C TRP A 37 -5.98 7.33 -2.72
N ARG A 38 -6.00 8.65 -2.70
CA ARG A 38 -7.24 9.42 -2.78
C ARG A 38 -7.77 9.37 -4.21
N VAL A 39 -9.03 9.01 -4.35
CA VAL A 39 -9.82 9.17 -5.57
C VAL A 39 -10.68 10.40 -5.39
N SER A 40 -10.28 11.48 -6.06
CA SER A 40 -10.86 12.81 -5.86
C SER A 40 -12.02 13.04 -6.83
N SER A 41 -13.12 13.58 -6.29
CA SER A 41 -14.07 14.41 -7.05
C SER A 41 -13.67 15.91 -7.00
N THR A 42 -12.85 16.32 -6.02
CA THR A 42 -12.42 17.72 -5.78
C THR A 42 -10.90 17.89 -5.87
N SER A 43 -10.40 18.80 -6.73
CA SER A 43 -8.97 18.98 -7.01
C SER A 43 -8.12 19.31 -5.76
N PHE A 44 -6.89 18.79 -5.68
CA PHE A 44 -5.95 19.02 -4.56
C PHE A 44 -5.67 20.51 -4.28
N SER A 45 -5.63 21.34 -5.31
CA SER A 45 -5.47 22.80 -5.19
C SER A 45 -6.57 23.47 -4.35
N LYS A 46 -7.84 23.14 -4.61
CA LYS A 46 -8.99 23.64 -3.85
C LYS A 46 -8.96 23.22 -2.38
N LEU A 47 -8.38 22.06 -2.07
CA LEU A 47 -8.18 21.64 -0.68
C LEU A 47 -7.14 22.53 0.01
N ILE A 48 -6.00 22.78 -0.64
CA ILE A 48 -4.96 23.64 -0.09
C ILE A 48 -5.46 25.08 0.12
N GLU A 49 -6.34 25.56 -0.76
CA GLU A 49 -7.03 26.85 -0.58
C GLU A 49 -7.96 26.84 0.65
N LYS A 50 -8.83 25.83 0.81
CA LYS A 50 -9.67 25.68 2.00
C LYS A 50 -8.84 25.66 3.31
N ILE A 51 -7.71 24.95 3.33
CA ILE A 51 -6.80 24.86 4.49
C ILE A 51 -6.16 26.21 4.81
N LYS A 52 -5.78 26.98 3.78
CA LYS A 52 -5.18 28.31 3.95
C LYS A 52 -6.18 29.35 4.43
N ASP A 53 -7.43 29.24 4.00
CA ASP A 53 -8.52 30.13 4.38
C ASP A 53 -9.06 29.82 5.79
N SER A 54 -8.90 28.59 6.27
CA SER A 54 -9.40 28.14 7.56
C SER A 54 -8.48 28.46 8.74
N LYS A 55 -7.93 29.69 8.81
CA LYS A 55 -6.99 30.13 9.88
C LYS A 55 -7.51 29.96 11.32
N ASN A 56 -8.81 29.66 11.50
CA ASN A 56 -9.46 29.45 12.79
C ASN A 56 -10.10 28.06 12.98
N LYS A 57 -9.98 27.12 12.01
CA LYS A 57 -10.48 25.76 12.18
C LYS A 57 -9.38 24.85 12.70
N ASP A 58 -9.74 23.98 13.63
CA ASP A 58 -8.88 22.90 14.11
C ASP A 58 -8.46 22.00 12.94
N GLU A 59 -7.19 21.61 12.89
CA GLU A 59 -6.61 20.73 11.87
C GLU A 59 -7.40 19.41 11.77
N ALA A 60 -7.92 18.92 12.89
CA ALA A 60 -8.76 17.73 12.94
C ALA A 60 -10.08 17.90 12.16
N VAL A 61 -10.70 19.09 12.23
CA VAL A 61 -11.97 19.38 11.53
C VAL A 61 -11.75 19.48 10.03
N ILE A 62 -10.67 20.12 9.61
CA ILE A 62 -10.27 20.22 8.20
C ILE A 62 -10.05 18.84 7.60
N LEU A 63 -9.43 17.95 8.36
CA LEU A 63 -9.12 16.60 7.93
C LEU A 63 -10.37 15.71 7.85
N GLU A 64 -11.31 15.88 8.78
CA GLU A 64 -12.64 15.26 8.74
C GLU A 64 -13.39 15.67 7.47
N GLU A 65 -13.55 16.98 7.25
CA GLU A 65 -14.17 17.54 6.04
C GLU A 65 -13.48 17.00 4.78
N HIS A 66 -12.15 16.87 4.81
CA HIS A 66 -11.40 16.33 3.68
C HIS A 66 -11.70 14.85 3.41
N MET A 67 -11.77 14.02 4.45
CA MET A 67 -12.10 12.60 4.33
C MET A 67 -13.52 12.40 3.78
N GLU A 68 -14.46 13.24 4.20
CA GLU A 68 -15.83 13.24 3.69
C GLU A 68 -15.94 13.77 2.25
N ASP A 69 -15.08 14.70 1.84
CA ASP A 69 -15.06 15.24 0.46
C ASP A 69 -14.46 14.25 -0.55
N CYS A 70 -13.78 13.20 -0.10
CA CYS A 70 -13.02 12.30 -0.97
C CYS A 70 -13.47 10.84 -0.89
N ASN A 71 -13.06 10.07 -1.90
CA ASN A 71 -13.06 8.62 -1.85
C ASN A 71 -11.61 8.16 -1.74
N PHE A 72 -11.40 6.95 -1.24
CA PHE A 72 -10.06 6.39 -1.09
C PHE A 72 -10.05 5.00 -1.68
N ARG A 73 -9.14 4.76 -2.62
CA ARG A 73 -8.95 3.44 -3.19
C ARG A 73 -7.79 2.76 -2.48
N VAL A 74 -8.01 1.54 -2.03
CA VAL A 74 -6.98 0.64 -1.52
C VAL A 74 -6.90 -0.54 -2.47
N VAL A 75 -5.69 -0.89 -2.88
CA VAL A 75 -5.39 -2.03 -3.77
C VAL A 75 -4.41 -2.95 -3.06
N CYS A 76 -4.64 -4.24 -3.12
CA CYS A 76 -3.63 -5.26 -2.84
C CYS A 76 -3.10 -5.78 -4.18
N GLU A 77 -1.84 -5.52 -4.47
CA GLU A 77 -1.14 -6.09 -5.63
C GLU A 77 -0.46 -7.41 -5.28
N LEU A 78 -0.34 -8.30 -6.27
CA LEU A 78 0.34 -9.59 -6.14
C LEU A 78 1.72 -9.53 -6.75
N ASN A 79 2.75 -9.76 -5.94
CA ASN A 79 4.12 -9.88 -6.38
C ASN A 79 4.74 -11.23 -5.99
N ASP A 80 5.68 -11.68 -6.80
CA ASP A 80 6.58 -12.80 -6.54
C ASP A 80 7.68 -12.44 -5.51
N GLU A 81 8.63 -13.35 -5.28
CA GLU A 81 9.73 -13.14 -4.33
C GLU A 81 10.77 -12.12 -4.84
N GLU A 82 10.81 -11.92 -6.15
CA GLU A 82 11.67 -10.98 -6.85
C GLU A 82 11.08 -9.56 -6.91
N GLY A 83 9.79 -9.40 -6.63
CA GLY A 83 9.04 -8.14 -6.71
C GLY A 83 8.42 -7.87 -8.08
N ASN A 84 8.34 -8.86 -8.96
CA ASN A 84 7.55 -8.75 -10.19
C ASN A 84 6.11 -9.16 -9.91
N GLN A 85 5.19 -8.74 -10.78
CA GLN A 85 3.80 -9.16 -10.66
C GLN A 85 3.68 -10.68 -10.78
N GLU A 86 3.00 -11.31 -9.81
CA GLU A 86 2.71 -12.74 -9.84
C GLU A 86 1.60 -13.03 -10.87
N GLU A 87 1.74 -14.10 -11.65
CA GLU A 87 0.65 -14.60 -12.49
C GLU A 87 -0.52 -15.05 -11.61
N PHE A 88 -1.75 -14.82 -12.07
CA PHE A 88 -2.96 -15.21 -11.36
C PHE A 88 -3.96 -15.88 -12.28
N ASP A 89 -4.68 -16.87 -11.73
CA ASP A 89 -5.70 -17.64 -12.43
C ASP A 89 -7.08 -17.01 -12.19
N LEU A 90 -7.64 -16.40 -13.24
CA LEU A 90 -8.96 -15.78 -13.18
C LEU A 90 -10.09 -16.80 -12.99
N SER A 91 -9.89 -18.08 -13.30
CA SER A 91 -10.90 -19.11 -13.01
C SER A 91 -11.13 -19.31 -11.50
N LYS A 92 -10.18 -18.84 -10.67
CA LYS A 92 -10.18 -18.91 -9.22
C LYS A 92 -10.40 -17.56 -8.55
N MET A 93 -10.89 -16.55 -9.28
CA MET A 93 -10.93 -15.17 -8.80
C MET A 93 -11.83 -14.93 -7.57
N HIS A 94 -12.81 -15.82 -7.34
CA HIS A 94 -13.68 -15.78 -6.16
C HIS A 94 -13.16 -16.62 -4.99
N GLU A 95 -12.07 -17.36 -5.17
CA GLU A 95 -11.43 -18.08 -4.07
C GLU A 95 -10.79 -17.09 -3.10
N ARG A 96 -10.75 -17.45 -1.81
CA ARG A 96 -10.11 -16.63 -0.77
C ARG A 96 -8.65 -16.32 -1.10
N SER A 97 -7.94 -17.30 -1.67
CA SER A 97 -6.53 -17.22 -2.09
C SER A 97 -6.24 -16.13 -3.13
N HIS A 98 -7.28 -15.63 -3.82
CA HIS A 98 -7.14 -14.56 -4.79
C HIS A 98 -7.04 -13.20 -4.09
N HIS A 99 -5.81 -12.72 -3.93
CA HIS A 99 -5.51 -11.48 -3.21
C HIS A 99 -5.42 -10.23 -4.11
N PHE A 100 -5.74 -10.34 -5.42
CA PHE A 100 -5.62 -9.22 -6.36
C PHE A 100 -6.91 -8.39 -6.43
N LYS A 101 -7.10 -7.53 -5.43
CA LYS A 101 -8.38 -6.85 -5.19
C LYS A 101 -8.20 -5.36 -4.93
N SER A 102 -9.21 -4.59 -5.31
CA SER A 102 -9.32 -3.16 -4.99
C SER A 102 -10.63 -2.85 -4.28
N PHE A 103 -10.59 -1.94 -3.32
CA PHE A 103 -11.73 -1.48 -2.55
C PHE A 103 -11.77 0.05 -2.56
N LEU A 104 -12.95 0.60 -2.86
CA LEU A 104 -13.21 2.04 -2.81
C LEU A 104 -13.97 2.36 -1.52
N PHE A 105 -13.32 3.13 -0.66
CA PHE A 105 -13.85 3.58 0.61
C PHE A 105 -14.45 4.98 0.49
N LYS A 106 -15.60 5.16 1.16
CA LYS A 106 -16.23 6.47 1.38
C LYS A 106 -16.36 6.74 2.86
N VAL A 107 -15.98 7.94 3.28
CA VAL A 107 -16.31 8.44 4.62
C VAL A 107 -17.54 9.33 4.52
N CYS A 108 -18.53 9.10 5.38
CA CYS A 108 -19.77 9.86 5.43
C CYS A 108 -20.30 9.90 6.87
N ASN A 109 -20.51 11.10 7.40
CA ASN A 109 -20.96 11.33 8.78
C ASN A 109 -20.08 10.59 9.80
N GLY A 110 -18.77 10.68 9.63
CA GLY A 110 -17.77 9.98 10.45
C GLY A 110 -17.72 8.44 10.30
N LYS A 111 -18.60 7.83 9.49
CA LYS A 111 -18.62 6.38 9.22
C LYS A 111 -17.89 6.04 7.93
N VAL A 112 -17.27 4.86 7.87
CA VAL A 112 -16.58 4.37 6.67
C VAL A 112 -17.40 3.26 6.02
N PHE A 113 -17.52 3.33 4.70
CA PHE A 113 -18.23 2.36 3.87
C PHE A 113 -17.34 1.89 2.73
N ILE A 114 -17.52 0.65 2.29
CA ILE A 114 -16.99 0.17 1.01
C ILE A 114 -18.11 0.31 -0.01
N ILE A 115 -17.91 1.18 -0.99
CA ILE A 115 -18.90 1.53 -2.01
C ILE A 115 -18.63 0.83 -3.35
N GLU A 116 -17.44 0.28 -3.52
CA GLU A 116 -17.05 -0.49 -4.70
C GLU A 116 -15.96 -1.50 -4.32
N LYS A 117 -16.06 -2.71 -4.83
CA LYS A 117 -15.01 -3.74 -4.81
C LYS A 117 -14.71 -4.14 -6.25
N GLN A 118 -13.43 -4.23 -6.61
CA GLN A 118 -12.99 -4.77 -7.88
C GLN A 118 -12.10 -5.98 -7.65
N ILE A 119 -12.36 -7.06 -8.39
CA ILE A 119 -11.40 -8.13 -8.60
C ILE A 119 -10.57 -7.71 -9.80
N LEU A 120 -9.27 -7.50 -9.59
CA LEU A 120 -8.40 -7.00 -10.64
C LEU A 120 -8.07 -8.13 -11.62
N GLY A 121 -8.14 -7.81 -12.91
CA GLY A 121 -7.87 -8.75 -13.99
C GLY A 121 -6.66 -8.33 -14.81
N ILE A 122 -6.81 -8.39 -16.12
CA ILE A 122 -5.71 -8.32 -17.09
C ILE A 122 -5.04 -6.94 -17.05
N LEU A 123 -3.71 -6.93 -17.13
CA LEU A 123 -2.95 -5.71 -17.40
C LEU A 123 -3.13 -5.33 -18.87
N GLU A 124 -3.90 -4.28 -19.13
CA GLU A 124 -4.09 -3.75 -20.47
C GLU A 124 -3.15 -2.59 -20.75
N LYS A 125 -2.63 -2.56 -21.98
CA LYS A 125 -1.86 -1.44 -22.51
C LYS A 125 -2.82 -0.43 -23.13
N TYR A 126 -2.78 0.81 -22.67
CA TYR A 126 -3.50 1.94 -23.27
C TYR A 126 -2.54 3.07 -23.63
N TYR A 127 -2.95 3.98 -24.51
CA TYR A 127 -2.15 5.16 -24.88
C TYR A 127 -2.75 6.41 -24.26
N PHE A 128 -1.91 7.23 -23.64
CA PHE A 128 -2.27 8.55 -23.15
C PHE A 128 -1.15 9.52 -23.51
N CYS A 129 -1.50 10.61 -24.20
CA CYS A 129 -0.55 11.57 -24.78
C CYS A 129 0.57 10.88 -25.59
N ASP A 130 0.20 9.94 -26.48
CA ASP A 130 1.10 9.14 -27.32
C ASP A 130 2.14 8.28 -26.57
N ALA A 131 2.05 8.19 -25.25
CA ALA A 131 2.88 7.33 -24.43
C ALA A 131 2.09 6.07 -24.02
N PRO A 132 2.71 4.87 -24.12
CA PRO A 132 2.08 3.64 -23.63
C PRO A 132 2.03 3.66 -22.10
N HIS A 133 0.84 3.40 -21.58
CA HIS A 133 0.54 3.20 -20.19
C HIS A 133 -0.04 1.81 -20.00
N TYR A 134 0.04 1.30 -18.78
CA TYR A 134 -0.52 -0.02 -18.44
C TYR A 134 -1.42 0.15 -17.22
N GLY A 135 -2.59 -0.49 -17.27
CA GLY A 135 -3.56 -0.45 -16.19
C GLY A 135 -4.27 -1.78 -16.06
N TYR A 136 -4.55 -2.20 -14.83
CA TYR A 136 -5.35 -3.39 -14.60
C TYR A 136 -6.81 -3.07 -14.90
N VAL A 137 -7.41 -3.86 -15.79
CA VAL A 137 -8.85 -3.84 -16.00
C VAL A 137 -9.48 -4.81 -15.01
N PRO A 138 -10.49 -4.37 -14.22
CA PRO A 138 -11.21 -5.27 -13.33
C PRO A 138 -11.82 -6.44 -14.12
N ALA A 139 -11.57 -7.67 -13.68
CA ALA A 139 -12.30 -8.84 -14.17
C ALA A 139 -13.76 -8.79 -13.70
N GLU A 140 -14.00 -8.25 -12.50
CA GLU A 140 -15.32 -8.04 -11.94
C GLU A 140 -15.35 -6.76 -11.11
N THR A 141 -16.45 -6.01 -11.19
CA THR A 141 -16.75 -4.88 -10.30
C THR A 141 -18.06 -5.14 -9.58
N ILE A 142 -18.02 -5.05 -8.25
CA ILE A 142 -19.15 -5.28 -7.35
C ILE A 142 -19.42 -3.97 -6.61
N TYR A 143 -20.69 -3.60 -6.48
CA TYR A 143 -21.15 -2.45 -5.71
C TYR A 143 -21.94 -2.94 -4.49
N PRO A 144 -21.27 -3.14 -3.33
CA PRO A 144 -21.96 -3.61 -2.12
C PRO A 144 -23.06 -2.63 -1.71
N GLY A 145 -24.23 -3.13 -1.33
CA GLY A 145 -25.28 -2.31 -0.76
C GLY A 145 -24.88 -1.72 0.59
N LEU A 146 -25.61 -0.70 1.03
CA LEU A 146 -25.38 -0.03 2.32
C LEU A 146 -25.96 -0.78 3.52
N SER A 147 -26.52 -1.98 3.30
CA SER A 147 -27.07 -2.79 4.38
C SER A 147 -25.97 -3.28 5.33
N LEU A 148 -26.32 -3.47 6.60
CA LEU A 148 -25.37 -3.95 7.62
C LEU A 148 -24.73 -5.29 7.21
N THR A 149 -25.53 -6.20 6.64
CA THR A 149 -25.08 -7.53 6.22
C THR A 149 -24.06 -7.45 5.08
N GLU A 150 -24.34 -6.66 4.05
CA GLU A 150 -23.42 -6.52 2.91
C GLU A 150 -22.14 -5.80 3.31
N GLN A 151 -22.24 -4.72 4.08
CA GLN A 151 -21.06 -4.00 4.58
C GLN A 151 -20.22 -4.90 5.49
N ARG A 152 -20.81 -5.66 6.43
CA ARG A 152 -20.07 -6.65 7.23
C ARG A 152 -19.36 -7.69 6.37
N SER A 153 -20.02 -8.20 5.34
CA SER A 153 -19.43 -9.21 4.45
C SER A 153 -18.21 -8.68 3.70
N VAL A 154 -18.29 -7.47 3.12
CA VAL A 154 -17.18 -6.91 2.34
C VAL A 154 -16.05 -6.38 3.23
N PHE A 155 -16.36 -5.85 4.42
CA PHE A 155 -15.33 -5.49 5.41
C PHE A 155 -14.60 -6.73 5.93
N LYS A 156 -15.30 -7.84 6.16
CA LYS A 156 -14.68 -9.11 6.53
C LYS A 156 -13.72 -9.61 5.45
N GLU A 157 -14.12 -9.56 4.18
CA GLU A 157 -13.23 -9.94 3.07
C GLU A 157 -11.98 -9.05 3.00
N PHE A 158 -12.14 -7.73 3.20
CA PHE A 158 -11.01 -6.80 3.26
C PHE A 158 -10.08 -7.10 4.45
N GLN A 159 -10.64 -7.41 5.62
CA GLN A 159 -9.88 -7.78 6.81
C GLN A 159 -9.09 -9.08 6.59
N GLU A 160 -9.74 -10.13 6.08
CA GLU A 160 -9.07 -11.39 5.78
C GLU A 160 -7.91 -11.20 4.79
N LEU A 161 -8.11 -10.35 3.77
CA LEU A 161 -7.06 -9.98 2.82
C LEU A 161 -5.87 -9.28 3.49
N MET A 162 -6.13 -8.40 4.47
CA MET A 162 -5.07 -7.77 5.25
C MET A 162 -4.31 -8.79 6.09
N GLU A 163 -5.02 -9.64 6.85
CA GLU A 163 -4.43 -10.67 7.72
C GLU A 163 -3.58 -11.66 6.92
N ASP A 164 -4.10 -12.12 5.77
CA ASP A 164 -3.38 -13.03 4.87
C ASP A 164 -2.12 -12.34 4.31
N ALA A 165 -2.19 -11.05 3.97
CA ALA A 165 -1.03 -10.28 3.50
C ALA A 165 0.03 -10.08 4.58
N GLU A 166 -0.36 -9.75 5.82
CA GLU A 166 0.58 -9.62 6.94
C GLU A 166 1.27 -10.96 7.23
N THR A 167 0.52 -12.06 7.14
CA THR A 167 1.04 -13.42 7.31
C THR A 167 2.04 -13.80 6.21
N ILE A 168 1.70 -13.56 4.94
CA ILE A 168 2.56 -13.87 3.79
C ILE A 168 3.83 -13.00 3.79
N ASN A 169 3.69 -11.72 4.10
CA ASN A 169 4.79 -10.77 4.08
C ASN A 169 5.67 -10.89 5.34
N GLY A 170 5.10 -11.31 6.48
CA GLY A 170 5.78 -11.36 7.79
C GLY A 170 5.92 -9.98 8.46
N PHE A 171 5.11 -9.00 8.06
CA PHE A 171 5.11 -7.64 8.61
C PHE A 171 3.75 -6.96 8.43
N PRO A 172 3.40 -5.96 9.26
CA PRO A 172 2.08 -5.35 9.26
C PRO A 172 1.81 -4.47 8.02
N ILE A 173 0.54 -4.25 7.67
CA ILE A 173 0.13 -3.40 6.53
C ILE A 173 0.55 -1.92 6.66
N TYR A 174 0.91 -1.50 7.87
CA TYR A 174 1.40 -0.15 8.20
C TYR A 174 2.92 0.00 8.00
N ASP A 175 3.62 -1.08 7.66
CA ASP A 175 5.04 -1.04 7.36
C ASP A 175 5.31 -0.13 6.15
N GLN A 176 6.43 0.62 6.19
CA GLN A 176 6.80 1.59 5.15
C GLN A 176 7.02 0.96 3.76
N ARG A 177 7.21 -0.36 3.68
CA ARG A 177 7.25 -1.09 2.41
C ARG A 177 5.90 -1.07 1.68
N HIS A 178 4.81 -0.85 2.40
CA HIS A 178 3.51 -0.56 1.81
C HIS A 178 3.40 0.92 1.42
N HIS A 179 2.70 1.22 0.33
CA HIS A 179 2.40 2.59 -0.06
C HIS A 179 1.12 3.09 0.66
N THR A 180 1.12 2.93 1.98
CA THR A 180 0.02 3.26 2.89
C THR A 180 0.41 4.29 3.95
N SER A 181 1.65 4.79 3.89
CA SER A 181 2.26 5.66 4.91
C SER A 181 1.76 7.11 4.93
N GLN A 182 0.96 7.52 3.95
CA GLN A 182 0.40 8.88 3.93
C GLN A 182 -0.52 9.11 5.15
N PRO A 183 -0.43 10.26 5.85
CA PRO A 183 -1.21 10.49 7.07
C PRO A 183 -2.72 10.28 6.90
N ILE A 184 -3.29 10.76 5.79
CA ILE A 184 -4.72 10.59 5.47
C ILE A 184 -5.11 9.13 5.27
N ILE A 185 -4.23 8.33 4.65
CA ILE A 185 -4.44 6.89 4.45
C ILE A 185 -4.32 6.15 5.77
N ARG A 186 -3.35 6.51 6.60
CA ARG A 186 -3.21 5.93 7.94
C ARG A 186 -4.47 6.19 8.78
N GLN A 187 -5.05 7.38 8.70
CA GLN A 187 -6.32 7.67 9.38
C GLN A 187 -7.49 6.88 8.82
N LEU A 188 -7.57 6.71 7.50
CA LEU A 188 -8.57 5.82 6.89
C LEU A 188 -8.44 4.40 7.45
N LEU A 189 -7.23 3.83 7.50
CA LEU A 189 -6.99 2.49 8.02
C LEU A 189 -7.38 2.37 9.50
N ILE A 190 -7.05 3.36 10.33
CA ILE A 190 -7.49 3.42 11.73
C ILE A 190 -9.02 3.40 11.85
N ARG A 191 -9.72 4.18 11.00
CA ARG A 191 -11.20 4.18 11.01
C ARG A 191 -11.79 2.87 10.51
N ILE A 192 -11.17 2.23 9.53
CA ILE A 192 -11.59 0.91 9.06
C ILE A 192 -11.47 -0.08 10.22
N SER A 193 -10.32 -0.13 10.91
CA SER A 193 -10.12 -1.00 12.05
C SER A 193 -11.07 -0.71 13.21
N ASN A 194 -11.45 0.56 13.42
CA ASN A 194 -12.41 0.98 14.45
C ASN A 194 -13.89 0.93 13.98
N SER A 195 -14.15 0.50 12.73
CA SER A 195 -15.50 0.47 12.21
C SER A 195 -16.33 -0.60 12.91
N HIS A 196 -17.59 -0.28 13.21
CA HIS A 196 -18.56 -1.26 13.69
C HIS A 196 -18.83 -2.42 12.71
N PHE A 197 -18.42 -2.29 11.44
CA PHE A 197 -18.43 -3.37 10.46
C PHE A 197 -17.22 -4.32 10.57
N PHE A 198 -16.13 -3.86 11.20
CA PHE A 198 -14.87 -4.59 11.38
C PHE A 198 -14.86 -5.40 12.69
N SER A 199 -15.74 -5.07 13.64
CA SER A 199 -15.83 -5.77 14.92
C SER A 199 -16.70 -7.03 14.80
N ASN A 200 -16.12 -8.19 15.13
CA ASN A 200 -16.83 -9.45 15.34
C ASN A 200 -17.71 -9.36 16.60
N ASN A 201 -18.91 -8.78 16.46
CA ASN A 201 -20.05 -9.06 17.34
C ASN A 201 -21.19 -9.65 16.50
#